data_AF-A0A6B9ZQG5-F1
#
_entry.id   AF-A0A6B9ZQG5-F1
#
_cell.length_a   1.000
_cell.length_b   1.000
_cell.length_c   1.000
_cell.angle_alpha   90.00
_cell.angle_beta   90.00
_cell.angle_gamma   90.00
#
_symmetry.space_group_name_H-M   'P 1'
#
loop_
_entity.id
_entity.type
_entity.pdbx_description
1 polymer ?
#
loop_
_entity_poly.entity_id
_entity_poly.type
_entity_poly.pdbx_seq_one_letter_code
_entity_poly.pdbx_strand_id
1 'polypeptide(L)'
;MLENLEETLEALGEQDLSRYALANAESLWITFRDVYENEFDGDAALINKHLDSAWALVDAEDRTEAAEMEEEVKSQIPDLDDYDEVYATEWRSAHASAAQNAVISVWQAIASLHSGEGVQNAIETASITESTIDLLINTRQSIVEGDSFDYDDEFVENHQMMQDELARQQESIDALQGDDKDIRKFVRPLSLDALGSITPE
;
A
#
# COMPACT_ATOMS: atom_id res chain seq x y z
N MET A 1 -14.37 -5.25 2.14
CA MET A 1 -13.38 -6.25 1.64
C MET A 1 -13.87 -6.93 0.37
N LEU A 2 -12.96 -7.33 -0.52
CA LEU A 2 -13.29 -8.20 -1.66
C LEU A 2 -13.66 -9.61 -1.17
N GLU A 3 -14.90 -10.03 -1.41
CA GLU A 3 -15.36 -11.38 -1.07
C GLU A 3 -14.53 -12.43 -1.83
N ASN A 4 -14.00 -13.42 -1.11
CA ASN A 4 -13.19 -14.52 -1.67
C ASN A 4 -11.86 -14.08 -2.31
N LEU A 5 -11.23 -13.00 -1.82
CA LEU A 5 -9.93 -12.54 -2.29
C LEU A 5 -8.87 -13.66 -2.25
N GLU A 6 -8.77 -14.39 -1.14
CA GLU A 6 -7.80 -15.49 -0.99
C GLU A 6 -7.99 -16.58 -2.05
N GLU A 7 -9.22 -17.12 -2.20
CA GLU A 7 -9.54 -18.14 -3.22
C GLU A 7 -9.23 -17.63 -4.64
N THR A 8 -9.49 -16.34 -4.89
CA THR A 8 -9.21 -15.71 -6.17
C THR A 8 -7.72 -15.62 -6.46
N LEU A 9 -6.92 -15.25 -5.46
CA LEU A 9 -5.47 -15.16 -5.57
C LEU A 9 -4.82 -16.54 -5.67
N GLU A 10 -5.33 -17.56 -4.97
CA GLU A 10 -4.85 -18.95 -5.07
C GLU A 10 -4.95 -19.52 -6.49
N ALA A 11 -5.87 -19.00 -7.31
CA ALA A 11 -6.01 -19.40 -8.71
C ALA A 11 -5.00 -18.74 -9.66
N LEU A 12 -4.25 -17.73 -9.20
CA LEU A 12 -3.26 -17.00 -9.99
C LEU A 12 -1.90 -17.69 -9.96
N GLY A 13 -1.09 -17.46 -11.00
CA GLY A 13 0.31 -17.89 -11.01
C GLY A 13 1.18 -16.95 -10.17
N GLU A 14 2.35 -17.44 -9.72
CA GLU A 14 3.32 -16.67 -8.92
C GLU A 14 3.66 -15.28 -9.51
N GLN A 15 3.82 -15.20 -10.83
CA GLN A 15 4.06 -13.93 -11.52
C GLN A 15 2.92 -12.94 -11.33
N ASP A 16 1.68 -13.40 -11.42
CA ASP A 16 0.49 -12.56 -11.32
C ASP A 16 0.24 -12.14 -9.87
N LEU A 17 0.56 -13.01 -8.91
CA LEU A 17 0.58 -12.67 -7.49
C LEU A 17 1.59 -11.54 -7.20
N SER A 18 2.80 -11.63 -7.75
CA SER A 18 3.78 -10.54 -7.61
C SER A 18 3.32 -9.24 -8.26
N ARG A 19 2.68 -9.30 -9.43
CA ARG A 19 2.09 -8.09 -10.07
C ARG A 19 1.04 -7.45 -9.18
N TYR A 20 0.14 -8.27 -8.63
CA TYR A 20 -0.94 -7.78 -7.76
C TYR A 20 -0.35 -7.09 -6.53
N ALA A 21 0.62 -7.73 -5.88
CA ALA A 21 1.31 -7.17 -4.72
C ALA A 21 2.01 -5.84 -5.05
N LEU A 22 2.74 -5.78 -6.18
CA LEU A 22 3.41 -4.56 -6.65
C LEU A 22 2.41 -3.44 -6.98
N ALA A 23 1.26 -3.75 -7.57
CA ALA A 23 0.26 -2.74 -7.89
C ALA A 23 -0.36 -2.09 -6.63
N ASN A 24 -0.61 -2.89 -5.58
CA ASN A 24 -1.06 -2.39 -4.28
C ASN A 24 0.02 -1.50 -3.64
N ALA A 25 1.25 -2.02 -3.55
CA ALA A 25 2.37 -1.31 -2.95
C ALA A 25 2.72 -0.01 -3.68
N GLU A 26 2.75 0.00 -5.01
CA GLU A 26 3.05 1.19 -5.79
C GLU A 26 1.98 2.26 -5.63
N SER A 27 0.69 1.89 -5.61
CA SER A 27 -0.41 2.85 -5.39
C SER A 27 -0.30 3.54 -4.03
N LEU A 28 0.07 2.79 -2.99
CA LEU A 28 0.31 3.33 -1.67
C LEU A 28 1.58 4.20 -1.64
N TRP A 29 2.67 3.73 -2.24
CA TRP A 29 3.94 4.44 -2.30
C TRP A 29 3.85 5.79 -3.01
N ILE A 30 3.24 5.86 -4.20
CA ILE A 30 3.10 7.14 -4.92
C ILE A 30 2.20 8.14 -4.18
N THR A 31 1.34 7.65 -3.28
CA THR A 31 0.50 8.50 -2.42
C THR A 31 1.31 9.12 -1.28
N PHE A 32 2.18 8.33 -0.64
CA PHE A 32 2.85 8.71 0.60
C PHE A 32 4.34 8.99 0.49
N ARG A 33 4.97 8.84 -0.68
CA ARG A 33 6.40 9.13 -0.87
C ARG A 33 6.77 10.53 -0.37
N ASP A 34 5.99 11.54 -0.73
CA ASP A 34 6.32 12.91 -0.35
C ASP A 34 6.18 13.11 1.18
N VAL A 35 5.26 12.40 1.85
CA VAL A 35 5.21 12.39 3.32
C VAL A 35 6.43 11.69 3.89
N TYR A 36 6.81 10.55 3.32
CA TYR A 36 7.97 9.78 3.74
C TYR A 36 9.27 10.61 3.67
N GLU A 37 9.50 11.32 2.56
CA GLU A 37 10.68 12.19 2.38
C GLU A 37 10.70 13.40 3.34
N ASN A 38 9.53 13.86 3.78
CA ASN A 38 9.42 15.02 4.65
C ASN A 38 9.50 14.67 6.14
N GLU A 39 8.97 13.51 6.52
CA GLU A 39 8.88 13.07 7.92
C GLU A 39 10.08 12.21 8.33
N PHE A 40 10.75 11.54 7.39
CA PHE A 40 11.83 10.60 7.66
C PHE A 40 13.09 10.92 6.84
N ASP A 41 14.27 10.60 7.38
CA ASP A 41 15.56 10.73 6.68
C ASP A 41 15.84 9.50 5.78
N GLY A 42 14.81 9.03 5.09
CA GLY A 42 14.85 7.81 4.28
C GLY A 42 15.19 8.05 2.81
N ASP A 43 15.69 7.02 2.12
CA ASP A 43 16.06 7.10 0.70
C ASP A 43 14.89 6.69 -0.22
N ALA A 44 13.99 7.65 -0.49
CA ALA A 44 12.89 7.43 -1.43
C ALA A 44 13.37 7.13 -2.86
N ALA A 45 14.55 7.60 -3.26
CA ALA A 45 15.10 7.29 -4.59
C ALA A 45 15.51 5.81 -4.68
N LEU A 46 16.05 5.24 -3.60
CA LEU A 46 16.33 3.81 -3.48
C LEU A 46 15.04 2.98 -3.59
N ILE A 47 13.98 3.36 -2.86
CA ILE A 47 12.68 2.66 -2.91
C ILE A 47 12.09 2.72 -4.33
N ASN A 48 12.09 3.89 -4.98
CA ASN A 48 11.61 4.02 -6.38
C ASN A 48 12.40 3.12 -7.34
N LYS A 49 13.73 3.13 -7.23
CA LYS A 49 14.61 2.28 -8.04
C LYS A 49 14.26 0.81 -7.87
N HIS A 50 14.09 0.35 -6.64
CA HIS A 50 13.77 -1.06 -6.36
C HIS A 50 12.37 -1.45 -6.81
N LEU A 51 11.40 -0.54 -6.72
CA LEU A 51 10.06 -0.78 -7.23
C LEU A 51 10.05 -0.92 -8.76
N ASP A 52 10.79 -0.07 -9.49
CA ASP A 52 10.96 -0.18 -10.93
C ASP A 52 11.68 -1.46 -11.35
N SER A 53 12.75 -1.83 -10.63
CA SER A 53 13.46 -3.11 -10.84
C SER A 53 12.55 -4.31 -10.55
N ALA A 54 11.75 -4.26 -9.49
CA ALA A 54 10.82 -5.33 -9.12
C ALA A 54 9.80 -5.58 -10.22
N TRP A 55 9.21 -4.52 -10.81
CA TRP A 55 8.35 -4.64 -11.98
C TRP A 55 9.04 -5.29 -13.18
N ALA A 56 10.31 -4.96 -13.44
CA ALA A 56 11.08 -5.56 -14.53
C ALA A 56 11.39 -7.05 -14.28
N LEU A 57 11.49 -7.47 -13.01
CA LEU A 57 11.81 -8.84 -12.62
C LEU A 57 10.63 -9.80 -12.54
N VAL A 58 9.40 -9.28 -12.50
CA VAL A 58 8.19 -10.13 -12.49
C VAL A 58 8.26 -11.19 -13.60
N ASP A 59 8.66 -10.82 -14.81
CA ASP A 59 8.76 -11.74 -15.95
C ASP A 59 10.14 -12.39 -16.13
N ALA A 60 11.11 -12.06 -15.29
CA ALA A 60 12.45 -12.61 -15.40
C ALA A 60 12.49 -14.07 -14.97
N GLU A 61 13.26 -14.88 -15.71
CA GLU A 61 13.55 -16.28 -15.35
C GLU A 61 14.43 -16.38 -14.10
N ASP A 62 15.30 -15.40 -13.89
CA ASP A 62 16.17 -15.27 -12.72
C ASP A 62 15.75 -14.04 -11.90
N ARG A 63 15.39 -14.28 -10.64
CA ARG A 63 14.96 -13.25 -9.68
C ARG A 63 15.84 -13.22 -8.43
N THR A 64 17.06 -13.75 -8.51
CA THR A 64 17.97 -13.82 -7.36
C THR A 64 18.29 -12.45 -6.75
N GLU A 65 18.29 -11.39 -7.56
CA GLU A 65 18.49 -10.03 -7.06
C GLU A 65 17.34 -9.50 -6.17
N ALA A 66 16.13 -10.10 -6.24
CA ALA A 66 14.99 -9.67 -5.43
C ALA A 66 15.24 -9.79 -3.92
N ALA A 67 16.02 -10.79 -3.48
CA ALA A 67 16.37 -10.95 -2.07
C ALA A 67 17.28 -9.82 -1.55
N GLU A 68 18.20 -9.33 -2.38
CA GLU A 68 19.07 -8.20 -2.02
C GLU A 68 18.26 -6.90 -2.00
N MET A 69 17.39 -6.68 -2.99
CA MET A 69 16.48 -5.53 -3.01
C MET A 69 15.53 -5.51 -1.82
N GLU A 70 15.01 -6.68 -1.41
CA GLU A 70 14.14 -6.82 -0.25
C GLU A 70 14.82 -6.28 1.02
N GLU A 71 16.04 -6.74 1.32
CA GLU A 71 16.78 -6.32 2.51
C GLU A 71 17.14 -4.83 2.46
N GLU A 72 17.47 -4.29 1.28
CA GLU A 72 17.70 -2.86 1.10
C GLU A 72 16.44 -2.05 1.38
N VAL A 73 15.28 -2.41 0.84
CA VAL A 73 14.01 -1.70 1.12
C VAL A 73 13.60 -1.87 2.59
N LYS A 74 13.75 -3.06 3.16
CA LYS A 74 13.45 -3.31 4.57
C LYS A 74 14.25 -2.39 5.51
N SER A 75 15.50 -2.10 5.17
CA SER A 75 16.34 -1.16 5.92
C SER A 75 15.84 0.30 5.89
N GLN A 76 14.93 0.62 4.96
CA GLN A 76 14.33 1.94 4.82
C GLN A 76 13.00 2.09 5.60
N ILE A 77 12.51 1.02 6.24
CA ILE A 77 11.31 1.10 7.09
C ILE A 77 11.67 1.91 8.34
N PRO A 78 11.04 3.08 8.58
CA PRO A 78 11.35 3.91 9.71
C PRO A 78 10.83 3.27 10.99
N ASP A 79 11.57 3.40 12.09
CA ASP A 79 11.05 3.14 13.44
C ASP A 79 10.37 4.41 13.94
N LEU A 80 9.04 4.41 14.10
CA LEU A 80 8.31 5.62 14.48
C LEU A 80 8.68 6.13 15.88
N ASP A 81 9.25 5.26 16.74
CA ASP A 81 9.72 5.65 18.06
C ASP A 81 10.96 6.58 18.01
N ASP A 82 11.67 6.62 16.88
CA ASP A 82 12.80 7.53 16.65
C ASP A 82 12.36 8.95 16.22
N TYR A 83 11.07 9.16 15.94
CA TYR A 83 10.54 10.40 15.35
C TYR A 83 9.43 11.03 16.19
N ASP A 84 9.75 11.43 17.43
CA ASP A 84 8.79 12.06 18.39
C ASP A 84 7.89 13.15 17.76
N GLU A 85 8.41 13.92 16.81
CA GLU A 85 7.69 15.04 16.19
C GLU A 85 6.47 14.61 15.37
N VAL A 86 6.44 13.36 14.86
CA VAL A 86 5.29 12.86 14.07
C VAL A 86 4.03 12.78 14.92
N TYR A 87 4.18 12.62 16.25
CA TYR A 87 3.10 12.56 17.23
C TYR A 87 2.57 13.93 17.66
N ALA A 88 3.02 15.03 17.03
CA ALA A 88 2.58 16.38 17.38
C ALA A 88 1.06 16.59 17.18
N THR A 89 0.45 15.89 16.23
CA THR A 89 -1.00 15.89 15.98
C THR A 89 -1.44 14.50 15.53
N GLU A 90 -2.69 14.14 15.79
CA GLU A 90 -3.27 12.87 15.33
C GLU A 90 -3.17 12.72 13.80
N TRP A 91 -3.39 13.81 13.05
CA TRP A 91 -3.29 13.79 11.60
C TRP A 91 -1.87 13.53 11.10
N ARG A 92 -0.87 14.19 11.69
CA ARG A 92 0.53 13.97 11.34
C ARG A 92 0.95 12.53 11.68
N SER A 93 0.50 11.99 12.82
CA SER A 93 0.73 10.60 13.18
C SER A 93 0.17 9.64 12.14
N ALA A 94 -1.09 9.82 11.73
CA ALA A 94 -1.72 8.96 10.73
C ALA A 94 -1.02 9.03 9.38
N HIS A 95 -0.59 10.21 8.95
CA HIS A 95 0.21 10.38 7.74
C HIS A 95 1.58 9.70 7.83
N ALA A 96 2.28 9.83 8.95
CA ALA A 96 3.57 9.19 9.18
C ALA A 96 3.43 7.65 9.20
N SER A 97 2.41 7.11 9.87
CA SER A 97 2.09 5.68 9.85
C SER A 97 1.69 5.19 8.45
N ALA A 98 0.93 5.97 7.69
CA ALA A 98 0.60 5.65 6.30
C ALA A 98 1.84 5.62 5.41
N ALA A 99 2.79 6.53 5.62
CA ALA A 99 4.08 6.53 4.93
C ALA A 99 4.97 5.34 5.31
N GLN A 100 4.99 4.94 6.59
CA GLN A 100 5.65 3.70 7.01
C GLN A 100 5.00 2.46 6.35
N ASN A 101 3.68 2.37 6.36
CA ASN A 101 2.92 1.30 5.71
C ASN A 101 3.21 1.21 4.22
N ALA A 102 3.41 2.35 3.54
CA ALA A 102 3.81 2.38 2.14
C ALA A 102 5.14 1.66 1.89
N VAL A 103 6.16 1.89 2.72
CA VAL A 103 7.46 1.21 2.60
C VAL A 103 7.35 -0.27 2.96
N ILE A 104 6.61 -0.61 4.01
CA ILE A 104 6.34 -2.01 4.39
C ILE A 104 5.66 -2.75 3.22
N SER A 105 4.69 -2.12 2.56
CA SER A 105 4.00 -2.71 1.40
C SER A 105 4.96 -2.95 0.24
N VAL A 106 5.87 -2.01 -0.06
CA VAL A 106 6.92 -2.21 -1.09
C VAL A 106 7.85 -3.36 -0.72
N TRP A 107 8.28 -3.44 0.54
CA TRP A 107 9.11 -4.54 1.03
C TRP A 107 8.41 -5.90 0.80
N GLN A 108 7.14 -6.03 1.20
CA GLN A 108 6.35 -7.26 1.01
C GLN A 108 6.12 -7.61 -0.46
N ALA A 109 5.87 -6.58 -1.30
CA ALA A 109 5.72 -6.78 -2.73
C ALA A 109 7.01 -7.32 -3.38
N ILE A 110 8.18 -6.83 -2.97
CA ILE A 110 9.47 -7.34 -3.44
C ILE A 110 9.71 -8.77 -2.94
N ALA A 111 9.40 -9.07 -1.68
CA ALA A 111 9.52 -10.41 -1.11
C ALA A 111 8.70 -11.45 -1.92
N SER A 112 7.54 -11.06 -2.44
CA SER A 112 6.69 -11.92 -3.30
C SER A 112 7.39 -12.45 -4.56
N LEU A 113 8.48 -11.80 -5.01
CA LEU A 113 9.21 -12.24 -6.20
C LEU A 113 10.02 -13.52 -5.97
N HIS A 114 10.39 -13.84 -4.72
CA HIS A 114 11.34 -14.91 -4.41
C HIS A 114 11.01 -15.78 -3.18
N SER A 115 10.08 -15.37 -2.30
CA SER A 115 9.77 -16.10 -1.05
C SER A 115 9.07 -17.45 -1.25
N GLY A 116 8.37 -17.63 -2.37
CA GLY A 116 7.46 -18.77 -2.58
C GLY A 116 6.15 -18.66 -1.78
N GLU A 117 5.88 -17.49 -1.19
CA GLU A 117 4.68 -17.16 -0.40
C GLU A 117 3.83 -16.11 -1.13
N GLY A 118 3.70 -16.25 -2.47
CA GLY A 118 3.08 -15.24 -3.33
C GLY A 118 1.65 -14.86 -2.91
N VAL A 119 0.82 -15.84 -2.52
CA VAL A 119 -0.57 -15.60 -2.09
C VAL A 119 -0.61 -14.78 -0.80
N GLN A 120 0.22 -15.15 0.19
CA GLN A 120 0.28 -14.42 1.46
C GLN A 120 0.74 -12.98 1.24
N ASN A 121 1.80 -12.77 0.46
CA ASN A 121 2.32 -11.42 0.19
C ASN A 121 1.32 -10.55 -0.61
N ALA A 122 0.56 -11.16 -1.52
CA ALA A 122 -0.53 -10.50 -2.23
C ALA A 122 -1.67 -10.06 -1.28
N ILE A 123 -2.06 -10.91 -0.33
CA ILE A 123 -3.06 -10.58 0.70
C ILE A 123 -2.54 -9.51 1.65
N GLU A 124 -1.29 -9.61 2.09
CA GLU A 124 -0.68 -8.67 3.03
C GLU A 124 -0.59 -7.26 2.43
N THR A 125 -0.14 -7.12 1.18
CA THR A 125 -0.09 -5.82 0.51
C THR A 125 -1.48 -5.19 0.29
N ALA A 126 -2.49 -6.00 -0.03
CA ALA A 126 -3.88 -5.53 -0.08
C ALA A 126 -4.38 -5.08 1.31
N SER A 127 -4.16 -5.90 2.34
CA SER A 127 -4.54 -5.63 3.72
C SER A 127 -3.88 -4.38 4.29
N ILE A 128 -2.59 -4.17 4.02
CA ILE A 128 -1.86 -2.95 4.40
C ILE A 128 -2.50 -1.73 3.75
N THR A 129 -2.88 -1.83 2.47
CA THR A 129 -3.51 -0.72 1.74
C THR A 129 -4.87 -0.38 2.33
N GLU A 130 -5.74 -1.38 2.56
CA GLU A 130 -7.05 -1.21 3.18
C GLU A 130 -6.93 -0.64 4.61
N SER A 131 -6.03 -1.19 5.42
CA SER A 131 -5.80 -0.72 6.81
C SER A 131 -5.25 0.71 6.85
N THR A 132 -4.49 1.11 5.84
CA THR A 132 -3.99 2.49 5.72
C THR A 132 -5.12 3.46 5.36
N ILE A 133 -6.01 3.06 4.46
CA ILE A 133 -7.20 3.86 4.10
C ILE A 133 -8.12 4.00 5.33
N ASP A 134 -8.36 2.90 6.04
CA ASP A 134 -9.13 2.86 7.27
C ASP A 134 -8.57 3.82 8.33
N LEU A 135 -7.26 3.75 8.60
CA LEU A 135 -6.56 4.67 9.49
C LEU A 135 -6.81 6.14 9.13
N LEU A 136 -6.70 6.49 7.84
CA LEU A 136 -6.85 7.88 7.38
C LEU A 136 -8.28 8.37 7.51
N ILE A 137 -9.26 7.54 7.14
CA ILE A 137 -10.70 7.88 7.25
C ILE A 137 -11.06 8.08 8.73
N ASN A 138 -10.71 7.13 9.60
CA ASN A 138 -11.03 7.23 11.02
C ASN A 138 -10.34 8.42 11.69
N THR A 139 -9.05 8.64 11.40
CA THR A 139 -8.32 9.79 11.96
C THR A 139 -8.95 11.10 11.50
N ARG A 140 -9.24 11.21 10.19
CA ARG A 140 -9.87 12.40 9.62
C ARG A 140 -11.20 12.69 10.32
N GLN A 141 -12.02 11.67 10.46
CA GLN A 141 -13.36 11.81 10.97
C GLN A 141 -13.36 12.11 12.47
N SER A 142 -12.48 11.48 13.25
CA SER A 142 -12.25 11.80 14.66
C SER A 142 -11.91 13.28 14.86
N ILE A 143 -11.07 13.85 14.00
CA ILE A 143 -10.74 15.28 14.04
C ILE A 143 -11.95 16.17 13.75
N VAL A 144 -12.91 15.75 12.91
CA VAL A 144 -14.11 16.54 12.57
C VAL A 144 -15.17 16.47 13.65
N GLU A 145 -15.50 15.25 14.10
CA GLU A 145 -16.69 14.98 14.90
C GLU A 145 -16.37 14.72 16.38
N GLY A 146 -15.09 14.56 16.70
CA GLY A 146 -14.58 14.20 18.02
C GLY A 146 -14.79 12.72 18.36
N ASP A 147 -14.11 12.25 19.41
CA ASP A 147 -14.10 10.86 19.89
C ASP A 147 -15.47 10.24 20.23
N SER A 148 -16.54 11.03 20.19
CA SER A 148 -17.90 10.59 20.57
C SER A 148 -18.73 10.04 19.41
N PHE A 149 -18.24 10.13 18.18
CA PHE A 149 -18.91 9.53 17.03
C PHE A 149 -18.56 8.05 16.93
N ASP A 150 -19.59 7.21 16.79
CA ASP A 150 -19.46 5.77 16.70
C ASP A 150 -19.21 5.40 15.24
N TYR A 151 -17.94 5.16 14.89
CA TYR A 151 -17.55 4.69 13.57
C TYR A 151 -17.77 3.18 13.53
N ASP A 152 -18.75 2.72 12.76
CA ASP A 152 -18.85 1.31 12.42
C ASP A 152 -18.01 1.00 11.17
N ASP A 153 -17.66 -0.28 11.00
CA ASP A 153 -16.90 -0.75 9.84
C ASP A 153 -17.63 -0.41 8.53
N GLU A 154 -18.97 -0.33 8.56
CA GLU A 154 -19.81 0.03 7.42
C GLU A 154 -19.52 1.46 6.91
N PHE A 155 -19.19 2.41 7.79
CA PHE A 155 -18.78 3.77 7.39
C PHE A 155 -17.53 3.76 6.51
N VAL A 156 -16.48 3.06 6.95
CA VAL A 156 -15.20 2.97 6.23
C VAL A 156 -15.38 2.20 4.93
N GLU A 157 -16.09 1.08 4.97
CA GLU A 157 -16.37 0.26 3.80
C GLU A 157 -17.07 1.06 2.71
N ASN A 158 -18.02 1.94 3.06
CA ASN A 158 -18.76 2.75 2.09
C ASN A 158 -18.08 4.08 1.72
N HIS A 159 -16.92 4.40 2.29
CA HIS A 159 -16.21 5.63 1.99
C HIS A 159 -15.65 5.62 0.56
N GLN A 160 -15.74 6.74 -0.17
CA GLN A 160 -15.34 6.83 -1.59
C GLN A 160 -13.89 6.36 -1.82
N MET A 161 -12.97 6.72 -0.93
CA MET A 161 -11.56 6.31 -1.01
C MET A 161 -11.39 4.78 -0.91
N MET A 162 -12.15 4.13 -0.03
CA MET A 162 -12.13 2.66 0.11
C MET A 162 -12.76 1.99 -1.12
N GLN A 163 -13.90 2.52 -1.59
CA GLN A 163 -14.58 2.01 -2.78
C GLN A 163 -13.73 2.14 -4.05
N ASP A 164 -13.01 3.26 -4.23
CA ASP A 164 -12.10 3.48 -5.35
C ASP A 164 -10.93 2.47 -5.36
N GLU A 165 -10.42 2.14 -4.16
CA GLU A 165 -9.35 1.17 -3.99
C GLU A 165 -9.83 -0.27 -4.21
N LEU A 166 -10.97 -0.66 -3.63
CA LEU A 166 -11.58 -1.97 -3.88
C LEU A 166 -11.87 -2.16 -5.38
N ALA A 167 -12.36 -1.13 -6.06
CA ALA A 167 -12.56 -1.15 -7.50
C ALA A 167 -11.23 -1.32 -8.27
N ARG A 168 -10.15 -0.63 -7.86
CA ARG A 168 -8.82 -0.79 -8.47
C ARG A 168 -8.24 -2.20 -8.28
N GLN A 169 -8.39 -2.77 -7.08
CA GLN A 169 -7.97 -4.13 -6.78
C GLN A 169 -8.74 -5.13 -7.65
N GLN A 170 -10.06 -4.96 -7.78
CA GLN A 170 -10.88 -5.79 -8.66
C GLN A 170 -10.47 -5.64 -10.15
N GLU A 171 -10.21 -4.43 -10.63
CA GLU A 171 -9.70 -4.19 -11.99
C GLU A 171 -8.39 -4.95 -12.25
N SER A 172 -7.51 -5.01 -11.24
CA SER A 172 -6.25 -5.73 -11.31
C SER A 172 -6.48 -7.25 -11.35
N ILE A 173 -7.35 -7.77 -10.49
CA ILE A 173 -7.73 -9.19 -10.46
C ILE A 173 -8.35 -9.63 -11.79
N ASP A 174 -9.32 -8.87 -12.29
CA ASP A 174 -10.03 -9.18 -13.55
C ASP A 174 -9.07 -9.24 -14.73
N ALA A 175 -8.08 -8.33 -14.78
CA ALA A 175 -7.05 -8.32 -15.80
C ALA A 175 -6.12 -9.54 -15.70
N LEU A 176 -5.66 -9.88 -14.48
CA LEU A 176 -4.77 -11.02 -14.24
C LEU A 176 -5.44 -12.37 -14.52
N GLN A 177 -6.72 -12.52 -14.20
CA GLN A 177 -7.53 -13.69 -14.54
C GLN A 177 -7.80 -13.79 -16.05
N GLY A 178 -7.78 -12.66 -16.75
CA GLY A 178 -7.78 -12.61 -18.20
C GLY A 178 -6.39 -12.80 -18.82
N ASP A 179 -6.23 -12.23 -20.03
CA ASP A 179 -4.97 -12.29 -20.79
C ASP A 179 -4.11 -11.02 -20.61
N ASP A 180 -4.52 -10.08 -19.75
CA ASP A 180 -3.90 -8.76 -19.63
C ASP A 180 -2.96 -8.69 -18.42
N LYS A 181 -1.67 -8.81 -18.69
CA LYS A 181 -0.62 -8.83 -17.66
C LYS A 181 -0.06 -7.43 -17.33
N ASP A 182 -0.49 -6.40 -18.06
CA ASP A 182 -0.09 -5.02 -17.81
C ASP A 182 -1.08 -4.33 -16.86
N ILE A 183 -1.05 -4.77 -15.59
CA ILE A 183 -1.90 -4.17 -14.55
C ILE A 183 -1.29 -2.90 -13.92
N ARG A 184 -0.02 -2.58 -14.23
CA ARG A 184 0.63 -1.35 -13.75
C ARG A 184 -0.13 -0.10 -14.22
N LYS A 185 -0.86 -0.18 -15.33
CA LYS A 185 -1.76 0.89 -15.80
C LYS A 185 -2.90 1.24 -14.82
N PHE A 186 -3.26 0.37 -13.89
CA PHE A 186 -4.28 0.62 -12.88
C PHE A 186 -3.72 1.29 -11.63
N VAL A 187 -2.39 1.31 -11.47
CA VAL A 187 -1.71 2.01 -10.37
C VAL A 187 -2.04 3.49 -10.44
N ARG A 188 -2.57 4.00 -9.33
CA ARG A 188 -2.97 5.40 -9.17
C ARG A 188 -2.89 5.79 -7.70
N PRO A 189 -2.57 7.06 -7.39
CA PRO A 189 -2.53 7.51 -6.01
C PRO A 189 -3.92 7.39 -5.39
N LEU A 190 -3.97 7.16 -4.08
CA LEU A 190 -5.22 7.18 -3.34
C LEU A 190 -5.80 8.59 -3.35
N SER A 191 -7.12 8.69 -3.45
CA SER A 191 -7.85 9.95 -3.51
C SER A 191 -7.91 10.65 -2.15
N LEU A 192 -6.79 11.19 -1.65
CA LEU A 192 -6.75 11.90 -0.35
C LEU A 192 -7.72 13.09 -0.29
N ASP A 193 -8.02 13.73 -1.41
CA ASP A 193 -9.03 14.80 -1.51
C ASP A 193 -10.43 14.33 -1.09
N ALA A 194 -10.72 13.02 -1.19
CA ALA A 194 -12.00 12.44 -0.75
C ALA A 194 -12.19 12.50 0.77
N LEU A 195 -11.13 12.67 1.54
CA LEU A 195 -11.17 12.89 3.00
C LEU A 195 -11.65 14.31 3.36
N GLY A 196 -11.81 15.19 2.36
CA GLY A 196 -12.22 16.58 2.53
C GLY A 196 -11.11 17.46 3.13
N SER A 197 -11.27 18.78 3.01
CA SER A 197 -10.27 19.72 3.53
C SER A 197 -10.19 19.69 5.05
N ILE A 198 -9.02 19.34 5.58
CA ILE A 198 -8.64 19.68 6.95
C ILE A 198 -8.18 21.12 6.90
N THR A 199 -8.92 22.04 7.51
CA THR A 199 -8.36 23.36 7.77
C THR A 199 -7.37 23.17 8.91
N PRO A 200 -6.06 23.39 8.71
CA PRO A 200 -5.13 23.35 9.83
C PRO A 200 -5.49 24.51 10.75
N GLU A 201 -5.86 24.22 12.00
CA GLU A 201 -5.88 25.24 13.06
C GLU A 201 -4.46 25.53 13.55
#